data_AF-A0A1R2BAX6-F1
#
_entry.id   AF-A0A1R2BAX6-F1
#
_cell.length_a   1.000
_cell.length_b   1.000
_cell.length_c   1.000
_cell.angle_alpha   90.00
_cell.angle_beta   90.00
_cell.angle_gamma   90.00
#
_symmetry.space_group_name_H-M   'P 1'
#
loop_
_entity.id
_entity.type
_entity.pdbx_description
1 polymer ?
#
loop_
_entity_poly.entity_id
_entity_poly.type
_entity_poly.pdbx_seq_one_letter_code
_entity_poly.pdbx_strand_id
1 'polypeptide(L)'
;MATYALDIQNPRILAAMHELGIDPEELEVKTLADFSGLRITKEVQQMRFDFYASQLKKTVADIKETLKKPTTLKIPIIVTPSESENKEQRKSPLPNTRIIDPTLVTYKQKKFLEENFGDKPNTRLKTIKSQPAIEESKSNKFKEYTERQKEKFKELQRTQLQSQRKLSENLLRSMNGHTSKEHFTKDPSKKTHVRIQSNQSSMKESPQDREYWDESSIQARLSKYDQKIQKSEEVYEAEMRRKREKITKLKEACDNAAKNLQKMKKFDEVELFYKIYEKQKKVKEARMKIEDRIHQIAENKKEQFEKQREVAIDKMRKSEQELLQKSKTLEKRIMNSQKIVQERKDQMLREMIIKQEEQKLRLQEKLNGVKRAKRKFDFKMDQILEKQLAQTHRIEELKEFREKEKERIRDQAIRNMIQREKIQESLAIIDKSPKSKTAQERLKLLGFSKQEPEPQSDA
;
A
#
# COMPACT_ATOMS: atom_id res chain seq x y z
N MET A 1 -40.23 -1.88 -13.05
CA MET A 1 -39.85 -3.06 -13.84
C MET A 1 -39.65 -2.62 -15.28
N ALA A 2 -38.52 -2.96 -15.91
CA ALA A 2 -38.28 -2.63 -17.32
C ALA A 2 -39.03 -3.65 -18.19
N THR A 3 -40.33 -3.45 -18.36
CA THR A 3 -41.15 -4.26 -19.25
C THR A 3 -41.08 -3.67 -20.66
N TYR A 4 -40.51 -4.40 -21.61
CA TYR A 4 -40.69 -4.12 -23.03
C TYR A 4 -41.60 -5.21 -23.61
N ALA A 5 -42.59 -4.79 -24.38
CA ALA A 5 -43.49 -5.68 -25.09
C ALA A 5 -42.93 -5.93 -26.50
N LEU A 6 -41.96 -6.84 -26.63
CA LEU A 6 -41.61 -7.43 -27.91
C LEU A 6 -42.01 -8.91 -27.88
N ASP A 7 -42.86 -9.31 -28.81
CA ASP A 7 -43.18 -10.71 -29.01
C ASP A 7 -42.07 -11.38 -29.82
N ILE A 8 -41.22 -12.15 -29.13
CA ILE A 8 -40.07 -12.83 -29.74
C ILE A 8 -40.54 -13.92 -30.72
N GLN A 9 -41.79 -14.40 -30.63
CA GLN A 9 -42.33 -15.40 -31.57
C GLN A 9 -42.77 -14.80 -32.90
N ASN A 10 -42.82 -13.47 -33.02
CA ASN A 10 -43.19 -12.83 -34.27
C ASN A 10 -42.08 -13.04 -35.34
N PRO A 11 -42.40 -13.61 -36.52
CA PRO A 11 -41.40 -13.90 -37.57
C PRO A 11 -40.60 -12.66 -38.03
N ARG A 12 -41.21 -11.47 -38.01
CA ARG A 12 -40.52 -10.22 -38.36
C ARG A 12 -39.49 -9.83 -37.31
N ILE A 13 -39.81 -10.06 -36.04
CA ILE A 13 -38.90 -9.80 -34.91
C ILE A 13 -37.75 -10.83 -34.94
N LEU A 14 -38.06 -12.11 -35.17
CA LEU A 14 -37.05 -13.16 -35.33
C LEU A 14 -36.07 -12.85 -36.47
N ALA A 15 -36.58 -12.46 -37.65
CA ALA A 15 -35.75 -12.08 -38.78
C ALA A 15 -34.83 -10.88 -38.45
N ALA A 16 -35.36 -9.86 -37.79
CA ALA A 16 -34.57 -8.71 -37.34
C ALA A 16 -33.52 -9.11 -36.29
N MET A 17 -33.84 -10.04 -35.37
CA MET A 17 -32.89 -10.57 -34.40
C MET A 17 -31.75 -11.33 -35.07
N HIS A 18 -32.04 -12.18 -36.07
CA HIS A 18 -31.02 -12.88 -36.85
C HIS A 18 -30.13 -11.92 -37.63
N GLU A 19 -30.71 -10.90 -38.30
CA GLU A 19 -29.94 -9.87 -39.01
C GLU A 19 -29.04 -9.06 -38.08
N LEU A 20 -29.52 -8.77 -36.87
CA LEU A 20 -28.77 -8.07 -35.84
C LEU A 20 -27.83 -8.99 -35.03
N GLY A 21 -27.89 -10.31 -35.24
CA GLY A 21 -27.13 -11.31 -34.49
C GLY A 21 -27.45 -11.33 -32.98
N ILE A 22 -28.67 -10.95 -32.60
CA ILE A 22 -29.15 -10.89 -31.21
C ILE A 22 -29.66 -12.27 -30.80
N ASP A 23 -29.23 -12.74 -29.61
CA ASP A 23 -29.74 -13.97 -29.00
C ASP A 23 -31.10 -13.73 -28.31
N PRO A 24 -32.02 -14.71 -28.27
CA PRO A 24 -33.23 -14.61 -27.46
C PRO A 24 -32.95 -14.38 -25.98
N GLU A 25 -31.88 -14.98 -25.43
CA GLU A 25 -31.45 -14.79 -24.02
C GLU A 25 -31.10 -13.33 -23.68
N GLU A 26 -30.69 -12.52 -24.67
CA GLU A 26 -30.40 -11.09 -24.49
C GLU A 26 -31.67 -10.25 -24.33
N LEU A 27 -32.83 -10.83 -24.68
CA LEU A 27 -34.18 -10.33 -24.46
C LEU A 27 -34.91 -11.15 -23.36
N GLU A 28 -34.15 -11.80 -22.47
CA GLU A 28 -34.54 -12.21 -21.12
C GLU A 28 -35.01 -11.03 -20.27
N VAL A 29 -36.27 -10.90 -19.81
CA VAL A 29 -36.64 -9.86 -18.82
C VAL A 29 -36.16 -10.28 -17.43
N LYS A 30 -35.18 -9.56 -16.88
CA LYS A 30 -34.57 -9.82 -15.57
C LYS A 30 -34.92 -8.74 -14.58
N THR A 31 -35.17 -9.15 -13.34
CA THR A 31 -35.40 -8.30 -12.17
C THR A 31 -34.10 -8.02 -11.44
N LEU A 32 -34.12 -7.07 -10.50
CA LEU A 32 -32.94 -6.78 -9.67
C LEU A 32 -32.48 -8.02 -8.89
N ALA A 33 -33.42 -8.87 -8.45
CA ALA A 33 -33.14 -10.07 -7.66
C ALA A 33 -32.29 -11.10 -8.43
N ASP A 34 -32.44 -11.16 -9.75
CA ASP A 34 -31.69 -12.09 -10.62
C ASP A 34 -30.19 -11.79 -10.66
N PHE A 35 -29.80 -10.58 -10.24
CA PHE A 35 -28.39 -10.16 -10.11
C PHE A 35 -27.86 -10.25 -8.67
N SER A 36 -28.65 -10.79 -7.74
CA SER A 36 -28.24 -11.00 -6.35
C SER A 36 -27.36 -12.25 -6.19
N GLY A 37 -26.58 -12.31 -5.10
CA GLY A 37 -25.76 -13.48 -4.79
C GLY A 37 -25.04 -13.36 -3.46
N LEU A 38 -24.55 -14.49 -2.94
CA LEU A 38 -24.03 -14.62 -1.56
C LEU A 38 -22.87 -13.67 -1.20
N ARG A 39 -22.17 -13.12 -2.21
CA ARG A 39 -21.02 -12.21 -2.04
C ARG A 39 -21.16 -10.91 -2.84
N ILE A 40 -22.38 -10.57 -3.24
CA ILE A 40 -22.66 -9.39 -4.07
C ILE A 40 -23.25 -8.30 -3.17
N THR A 41 -22.63 -7.12 -3.19
CA THR A 41 -23.16 -5.95 -2.48
C THR A 41 -24.34 -5.36 -3.25
N LYS A 42 -25.25 -4.67 -2.55
CA LYS A 42 -26.41 -3.99 -3.18
C LYS A 42 -26.00 -3.02 -4.30
N GLU A 43 -24.88 -2.32 -4.12
CA GLU A 43 -24.31 -1.42 -5.12
C GLU A 43 -23.90 -2.16 -6.40
N VAL A 44 -23.18 -3.28 -6.26
CA VAL A 44 -22.77 -4.12 -7.41
C VAL A 44 -23.99 -4.72 -8.11
N GLN A 45 -24.97 -5.18 -7.34
CA GLN A 45 -26.24 -5.69 -7.86
C GLN A 45 -26.97 -4.61 -8.69
N GLN A 46 -27.05 -3.38 -8.18
CA GLN A 46 -27.65 -2.25 -8.89
C GLN A 46 -26.88 -1.94 -10.17
N MET A 47 -25.54 -1.88 -10.13
CA MET A 47 -24.73 -1.62 -11.33
C MET A 47 -24.94 -2.66 -12.43
N ARG A 48 -25.02 -3.95 -12.07
CA ARG A 48 -25.31 -5.02 -13.03
C ARG A 48 -26.69 -4.86 -13.66
N PHE A 49 -27.68 -4.57 -12.83
CA PHE A 49 -29.05 -4.35 -13.29
C PHE A 49 -29.14 -3.12 -14.21
N ASP A 50 -28.52 -1.99 -13.84
CA ASP A 50 -28.53 -0.76 -14.63
C ASP A 50 -27.83 -0.96 -15.98
N PHE A 51 -26.69 -1.66 -15.98
CA PHE A 51 -25.99 -2.04 -17.22
C PHE A 51 -26.88 -2.92 -18.10
N TYR A 52 -27.47 -3.97 -17.54
CA TYR A 52 -28.38 -4.85 -18.27
C TYR A 52 -29.60 -4.09 -18.82
N ALA A 53 -30.26 -3.26 -18.01
CA ALA A 53 -31.43 -2.49 -18.43
C ALA A 53 -31.08 -1.49 -19.54
N SER A 54 -29.91 -0.85 -19.47
CA SER A 54 -29.39 0.01 -20.54
C SER A 54 -29.15 -0.75 -21.83
N GLN A 55 -28.51 -1.93 -21.76
CA GLN A 55 -28.27 -2.78 -22.94
C GLN A 55 -29.57 -3.28 -23.55
N LEU A 56 -30.51 -3.71 -22.72
CA LEU A 56 -31.82 -4.18 -23.12
C LEU A 56 -32.62 -3.08 -23.85
N LYS A 57 -32.58 -1.85 -23.33
CA LYS A 57 -33.23 -0.71 -23.98
C LYS A 57 -32.60 -0.43 -25.36
N LYS A 58 -31.27 -0.53 -25.47
CA LYS A 58 -30.55 -0.36 -26.74
C LYS A 58 -30.92 -1.46 -27.73
N THR A 59 -30.90 -2.74 -27.34
CA THR A 59 -31.26 -3.85 -28.23
C THR A 59 -32.69 -3.75 -28.74
N VAL A 60 -33.64 -3.44 -27.87
CA VAL A 60 -35.04 -3.22 -28.24
C VAL A 60 -35.17 -2.06 -29.24
N ALA A 61 -34.38 -0.98 -29.07
CA ALA A 61 -34.36 0.13 -30.00
C ALA A 61 -33.77 -0.28 -31.37
N ASP A 62 -32.67 -1.03 -31.40
CA ASP A 62 -32.03 -1.53 -32.62
C ASP A 62 -32.99 -2.43 -33.42
N ILE A 63 -33.71 -3.33 -32.75
CA ILE A 63 -34.73 -4.19 -33.36
C ILE A 63 -35.84 -3.33 -33.97
N LYS A 64 -36.38 -2.36 -33.20
CA LYS A 64 -37.43 -1.46 -33.68
C LYS A 64 -36.98 -0.61 -34.86
N GLU A 65 -35.73 -0.16 -34.88
CA GLU A 65 -35.17 0.59 -36.01
C GLU A 65 -35.05 -0.29 -37.26
N THR A 66 -34.61 -1.54 -37.09
CA THR A 66 -34.48 -2.49 -38.20
C THR A 66 -35.84 -2.85 -38.80
N LEU A 67 -36.88 -2.97 -37.97
CA LEU A 67 -38.27 -3.19 -38.42
C LEU A 67 -38.86 -1.99 -39.19
N LYS A 68 -38.35 -0.78 -38.98
CA LYS A 68 -38.78 0.41 -39.75
C LYS A 68 -38.19 0.45 -41.15
N LYS A 69 -37.06 -0.23 -41.39
CA LYS A 69 -36.44 -0.28 -42.71
C LYS A 69 -37.27 -1.23 -43.59
N PRO A 70 -37.59 -0.85 -44.84
CA PRO A 70 -38.30 -1.74 -45.75
C PRO A 70 -37.46 -3.00 -45.96
N THR A 71 -37.91 -4.11 -45.39
CA THR A 71 -37.21 -5.39 -45.44
C THR A 71 -37.29 -5.92 -46.87
N THR A 72 -36.20 -5.83 -47.64
CA THR A 72 -36.08 -6.43 -48.98
C THR A 72 -35.80 -7.94 -48.92
N LEU A 73 -35.56 -8.47 -47.73
CA LEU A 73 -35.32 -9.89 -47.51
C LEU A 73 -36.68 -10.62 -47.44
N LYS A 74 -36.89 -11.56 -48.36
CA LYS A 74 -37.92 -12.60 -48.18
C LYS A 74 -37.64 -13.26 -46.84
N ILE A 75 -38.56 -13.11 -45.89
CA ILE A 75 -38.50 -13.78 -44.59
C ILE A 75 -38.29 -15.26 -44.91
N PRO A 76 -37.11 -15.86 -44.61
CA PRO A 76 -37.00 -17.30 -44.72
C PRO A 76 -38.06 -17.84 -43.76
N ILE A 77 -38.94 -18.70 -44.25
CA ILE A 77 -39.84 -19.45 -43.39
C ILE A 77 -38.92 -20.36 -42.59
N ILE A 78 -38.46 -19.87 -41.45
CA ILE A 78 -37.78 -20.69 -40.46
C ILE A 78 -38.90 -21.53 -39.87
N VAL A 79 -39.10 -22.72 -40.46
CA VAL A 79 -39.85 -23.78 -39.81
C VAL A 79 -39.04 -24.12 -38.55
N THR A 80 -39.42 -23.53 -37.42
CA THR A 80 -39.05 -24.07 -36.12
C THR A 80 -39.48 -25.54 -36.15
N PRO A 81 -38.56 -26.51 -35.97
CA PRO A 81 -38.98 -27.90 -35.91
C PRO A 81 -39.88 -28.02 -34.67
N SER A 82 -41.18 -28.18 -34.89
CA SER A 82 -42.04 -28.65 -33.82
C SER A 82 -41.54 -30.04 -33.47
N GLU A 83 -41.30 -30.27 -32.19
CA GLU A 83 -41.14 -31.60 -31.62
C GLU A 83 -42.46 -32.36 -31.86
N SER A 84 -42.61 -32.95 -33.04
CA SER A 84 -43.70 -33.84 -33.37
C SER A 84 -43.23 -34.79 -34.46
N GLU A 85 -42.84 -35.98 -34.01
CA GLU A 85 -43.02 -37.27 -34.66
C GLU A 85 -43.04 -37.27 -36.19
N ASN A 86 -41.90 -37.63 -36.79
CA ASN A 86 -41.78 -38.77 -37.72
C ASN A 86 -40.35 -38.86 -38.24
N LYS A 87 -39.56 -39.75 -37.63
CA LYS A 87 -38.34 -40.26 -38.24
C LYS A 87 -38.77 -41.24 -39.32
N GLU A 88 -38.79 -40.83 -40.58
CA GLU A 88 -38.46 -41.76 -41.67
C GLU A 88 -38.00 -41.01 -42.92
N GLN A 89 -36.79 -41.40 -43.35
CA GLN A 89 -36.28 -41.35 -44.71
C GLN A 89 -36.12 -39.96 -45.38
N ARG A 90 -34.88 -39.45 -45.27
CA ARG A 90 -34.09 -39.00 -46.44
C ARG A 90 -32.61 -38.99 -46.05
N LYS A 91 -31.92 -40.11 -46.30
CA LYS A 91 -30.45 -40.16 -46.28
C LYS A 91 -29.96 -39.56 -47.61
N SER A 92 -29.48 -38.32 -47.58
CA SER A 92 -28.51 -37.85 -48.57
C SER A 92 -27.11 -38.36 -48.16
N PRO A 93 -26.21 -38.66 -49.11
CA PRO A 93 -24.88 -39.15 -48.78
C PRO A 93 -24.05 -37.99 -48.24
N LEU A 94 -23.56 -38.12 -47.00
CA LEU A 94 -22.59 -37.18 -46.45
C LEU A 94 -21.32 -37.16 -47.33
N PRO A 95 -20.76 -35.99 -47.65
CA PRO A 95 -19.44 -35.91 -48.25
C PRO A 95 -18.41 -36.39 -47.22
N ASN A 96 -17.57 -37.34 -47.63
CA ASN A 96 -16.43 -37.82 -46.85
C ASN A 96 -15.63 -36.63 -46.30
N THR A 97 -15.70 -36.46 -44.99
CA THR A 97 -14.81 -35.59 -44.23
C THR A 97 -13.39 -36.07 -44.47
N ARG A 98 -12.61 -35.30 -45.25
CA ARG A 98 -11.15 -35.44 -45.26
C ARG A 98 -10.68 -35.30 -43.81
N ILE A 99 -10.15 -36.38 -43.27
CA ILE A 99 -9.50 -36.42 -41.97
C ILE A 99 -8.33 -35.45 -42.08
N ILE A 100 -8.48 -34.27 -41.51
CA ILE A 100 -7.39 -33.32 -41.33
C ILE A 100 -6.52 -33.93 -40.24
N ASP A 101 -5.28 -34.25 -40.60
CA ASP A 101 -4.30 -34.82 -39.69
C ASP A 101 -4.14 -33.92 -38.44
N PRO A 102 -4.51 -34.39 -37.23
CA PRO A 102 -4.54 -33.56 -36.02
C PRO A 102 -3.15 -33.07 -35.57
N THR A 103 -2.07 -33.61 -36.17
CA THR A 103 -0.69 -33.22 -35.91
C THR A 103 -0.28 -31.90 -36.58
N LEU A 104 -0.87 -31.57 -37.74
CA LEU A 104 -0.58 -30.32 -38.48
C LEU A 104 -1.30 -29.10 -37.88
N VAL A 105 -2.48 -29.30 -37.28
CA VAL A 105 -3.27 -28.24 -36.63
C VAL A 105 -2.62 -27.84 -35.29
N THR A 106 -2.07 -28.81 -34.56
CA THR A 106 -1.36 -28.55 -33.29
C THR A 106 -0.03 -27.84 -33.49
N TYR A 107 0.73 -28.12 -34.56
CA TYR A 107 1.99 -27.42 -34.82
C TYR A 107 1.79 -25.94 -35.22
N LYS A 108 0.80 -25.64 -36.05
CA LYS A 108 0.48 -24.24 -36.43
C LYS A 108 -0.13 -23.45 -35.27
N GLN A 109 -0.94 -24.07 -34.42
CA GLN A 109 -1.44 -23.43 -33.20
C GLN A 109 -0.34 -23.24 -32.14
N LYS A 110 0.59 -24.21 -31.97
CA LYS A 110 1.76 -24.04 -31.08
C LYS A 110 2.69 -22.93 -31.55
N LYS A 111 3.01 -22.86 -32.84
CA LYS A 111 3.82 -21.74 -33.38
C LYS A 111 3.13 -20.39 -33.20
N PHE A 112 1.82 -20.31 -33.42
CA PHE A 112 1.08 -19.06 -33.18
C PHE A 112 1.06 -18.66 -31.68
N LEU A 113 0.99 -19.64 -30.77
CA LEU A 113 1.07 -19.41 -29.33
C LEU A 113 2.50 -19.09 -28.85
N GLU A 114 3.55 -19.66 -29.44
CA GLU A 114 4.94 -19.28 -29.13
C GLU A 114 5.31 -17.91 -29.73
N GLU A 115 4.83 -17.60 -30.93
CA GLU A 115 5.14 -16.33 -31.61
C GLU A 115 4.35 -15.15 -31.03
N ASN A 116 3.16 -15.39 -30.46
CA ASN A 116 2.33 -14.35 -29.82
C ASN A 116 2.35 -14.38 -28.28
N PHE A 117 2.66 -15.51 -27.65
CA PHE A 117 2.60 -15.71 -26.19
C PHE A 117 3.78 -16.51 -25.62
N GLY A 118 4.81 -16.83 -26.42
CA GLY A 118 5.99 -17.57 -25.98
C GLY A 118 6.81 -16.80 -24.96
N ASP A 119 7.34 -17.55 -24.00
CA ASP A 119 8.00 -17.11 -22.77
C ASP A 119 9.02 -15.98 -22.98
N LYS A 120 8.56 -14.74 -22.79
CA LYS A 120 9.46 -13.70 -22.30
C LYS A 120 9.69 -13.98 -20.81
N PRO A 121 10.94 -14.21 -20.37
CA PRO A 121 11.22 -14.40 -18.96
C PRO A 121 10.70 -13.19 -18.19
N ASN A 122 10.00 -13.49 -17.10
CA ASN A 122 9.37 -12.58 -16.16
C ASN A 122 10.26 -11.35 -15.88
N THR A 123 10.05 -10.25 -16.61
CA THR A 123 10.71 -8.96 -16.38
C THR A 123 9.97 -8.12 -15.33
N ARG A 124 8.92 -8.69 -14.69
CA ARG A 124 8.19 -8.06 -13.58
C ARG A 124 8.92 -8.04 -12.24
N LEU A 125 10.17 -8.51 -12.18
CA LEU A 125 11.06 -8.29 -11.03
C LEU A 125 12.11 -7.17 -11.24
N LYS A 126 12.10 -6.44 -12.37
CA LYS A 126 13.11 -5.37 -12.63
C LYS A 126 12.58 -4.01 -13.10
N THR A 127 11.28 -3.74 -13.01
CA THR A 127 10.71 -2.43 -13.39
C THR A 127 9.85 -1.83 -12.27
N ILE A 128 10.47 -1.60 -11.11
CA ILE A 128 10.07 -0.52 -10.20
C ILE A 128 11.09 0.61 -10.36
N LYS A 129 11.17 1.17 -11.56
CA LYS A 129 11.80 2.47 -11.83
C LYS A 129 10.95 3.13 -12.91
N SER A 130 10.60 4.39 -12.69
CA SER A 130 9.73 5.26 -13.51
C SER A 130 8.21 5.11 -13.32
N GLN A 131 7.71 5.60 -12.18
CA GLN A 131 6.49 6.41 -12.18
C GLN A 131 6.88 7.84 -11.73
N PRO A 132 6.29 8.88 -12.33
CA PRO A 132 6.70 10.26 -12.10
C PRO A 132 6.20 10.79 -10.75
N ALA A 133 7.13 11.30 -9.95
CA ALA A 133 7.01 12.41 -9.00
C ALA A 133 5.62 12.70 -8.38
N ILE A 134 5.19 11.88 -7.41
CA ILE A 134 4.24 12.31 -6.35
C ILE A 134 4.79 11.93 -4.95
N GLU A 135 6.12 11.86 -4.80
CA GLU A 135 6.77 11.43 -3.54
C GLU A 135 7.60 12.51 -2.83
N GLU A 136 7.81 13.69 -3.41
CA GLU A 136 8.71 14.67 -2.78
C GLU A 136 8.12 15.33 -1.52
N SER A 137 6.79 15.49 -1.42
CA SER A 137 6.19 16.13 -0.23
C SER A 137 6.00 15.17 0.97
N LYS A 138 5.87 13.86 0.73
CA LYS A 138 5.75 12.85 1.79
C LYS A 138 7.13 12.31 2.23
N SER A 139 8.11 12.27 1.32
CA SER A 139 9.50 11.92 1.61
C SER A 139 10.17 12.96 2.52
N ASN A 140 9.95 14.25 2.27
CA ASN A 140 10.55 15.30 3.12
C ASN A 140 10.01 15.29 4.55
N LYS A 141 8.72 15.06 4.78
CA LYS A 141 8.15 14.97 6.14
C LYS A 141 8.66 13.74 6.91
N PHE A 142 8.86 12.61 6.21
CA PHE A 142 9.42 11.42 6.84
C PHE A 142 10.90 11.59 7.17
N LYS A 143 11.68 12.20 6.25
CA LYS A 143 13.08 12.58 6.50
C LYS A 143 13.20 13.55 7.67
N GLU A 144 12.37 14.59 7.72
CA GLU A 144 12.34 15.58 8.79
C GLU A 144 11.97 14.94 10.15
N TYR A 145 11.05 13.97 10.16
CA TYR A 145 10.73 13.20 11.36
C TYR A 145 11.91 12.33 11.82
N THR A 146 12.62 11.67 10.89
CA THR A 146 13.81 10.86 11.24
C THR A 146 14.99 11.72 11.70
N GLU A 147 15.19 12.90 11.11
CA GLU A 147 16.20 13.88 11.52
C GLU A 147 15.89 14.40 12.94
N ARG A 148 14.63 14.78 13.22
CA ARG A 148 14.20 15.20 14.57
C ARG A 148 14.35 14.10 15.62
N GLN A 149 14.12 12.83 15.26
CA GLN A 149 14.36 11.69 16.16
C GLN A 149 15.85 11.49 16.44
N LYS A 150 16.71 11.65 15.43
CA LYS A 150 18.18 11.60 15.59
C LYS A 150 18.70 12.76 16.44
N GLU A 151 18.17 13.97 16.26
CA GLU A 151 18.52 15.13 17.08
C GLU A 151 18.11 14.94 18.53
N LYS A 152 16.87 14.49 18.78
CA LYS A 152 16.41 14.16 20.14
C LYS A 152 17.27 13.08 20.80
N PHE A 153 17.67 12.06 20.04
CA PHE A 153 18.56 11.02 20.56
C PHE A 153 19.95 11.57 20.91
N LYS A 154 20.53 12.42 20.05
CA LYS A 154 21.81 13.10 20.34
C LYS A 154 21.72 14.03 21.55
N GLU A 155 20.61 14.73 21.71
CA GLU A 155 20.35 15.60 22.86
C GLU A 155 20.20 14.80 24.16
N LEU A 156 19.51 13.65 24.10
CA LEU A 156 19.41 12.71 25.21
C LEU A 156 20.78 12.16 25.61
N GLN A 157 21.61 11.83 24.62
CA GLN A 157 22.97 11.32 24.84
C GLN A 157 23.87 12.40 25.47
N ARG A 158 23.75 13.67 25.04
CA ARG A 158 24.45 14.81 25.64
C ARG A 158 24.02 15.07 27.08
N THR A 159 22.71 15.03 27.36
CA THR A 159 22.17 15.24 28.71
C THR A 159 22.57 14.11 29.67
N GLN A 160 22.58 12.85 29.21
CA GLN A 160 23.10 11.72 29.97
C GLN A 160 24.59 11.84 30.27
N LEU A 161 25.40 12.28 29.30
CA LEU A 161 26.83 12.50 29.52
C LEU A 161 27.08 13.64 30.52
N GLN A 162 26.26 14.70 30.45
CA GLN A 162 26.35 15.83 31.37
C GLN A 162 25.89 15.45 32.79
N SER A 163 24.87 14.59 32.93
CA SER A 163 24.46 14.07 34.24
C SER A 163 25.51 13.14 34.83
N GLN A 164 26.16 12.28 34.02
CA GLN A 164 27.30 11.47 34.48
C GLN A 164 28.47 12.34 34.94
N ARG A 165 28.80 13.40 34.19
CA ARG A 165 29.85 14.36 34.60
C ARG A 165 29.50 15.03 35.93
N LYS A 166 28.27 15.55 36.09
CA LYS A 166 27.81 16.15 37.35
C LYS A 166 27.82 15.15 38.52
N LEU A 167 27.42 13.89 38.28
CA LEU A 167 27.51 12.82 39.28
C LEU A 167 28.96 12.55 39.68
N SER A 168 29.88 12.46 38.72
CA SER A 168 31.31 12.28 39.00
C SER A 168 31.90 13.46 39.77
N GLU A 169 31.52 14.70 39.42
CA GLU A 169 31.99 15.91 40.09
C GLU A 169 31.44 16.02 41.53
N ASN A 170 30.18 15.63 41.74
CA ASN A 170 29.58 15.54 43.08
C ASN A 170 30.22 14.42 43.92
N LEU A 171 30.57 13.29 43.30
CA LEU A 171 31.28 12.20 43.98
C LEU A 171 32.69 12.65 44.42
N LEU A 172 33.41 13.35 43.54
CA LEU A 172 34.72 13.95 43.82
C LEU A 172 34.66 15.03 44.90
N ARG A 173 33.62 15.89 44.89
CA ARG A 173 33.38 16.88 45.96
C ARG A 173 33.00 16.22 47.28
N SER A 174 32.22 15.13 47.25
CA SER A 174 31.87 14.35 48.43
C SER A 174 33.08 13.64 49.04
N MET A 175 34.02 13.15 48.21
CA MET A 175 35.27 12.55 48.70
C MET A 175 36.23 13.58 49.28
N ASN A 176 36.29 14.78 48.70
CA ASN A 176 37.16 15.87 49.21
C ASN A 176 36.56 16.65 50.39
N GLY A 177 35.24 16.55 50.63
CA GLY A 177 34.54 17.20 51.74
C GLY A 177 34.57 16.46 53.08
N HIS A 178 35.09 15.22 53.11
CA HIS A 178 35.15 14.40 54.33
C HIS A 178 36.49 14.45 55.08
N THR A 179 37.44 15.32 54.70
CA THR A 179 38.75 15.39 55.38
C THR A 179 38.84 16.45 56.49
N SER A 180 37.77 17.19 56.79
CA SER A 180 37.77 18.19 57.87
C SER A 180 36.68 17.91 58.92
N LYS A 181 36.91 16.93 59.78
CA LYS A 181 36.66 17.01 61.24
C LYS A 181 36.94 15.67 61.93
N GLU A 182 37.99 15.71 62.74
CA GLU A 182 38.14 15.05 64.06
C GLU A 182 37.92 13.53 64.13
N HIS A 183 39.00 12.78 64.37
CA HIS A 183 39.19 12.18 65.70
C HIS A 183 40.65 11.78 65.93
N PHE A 184 41.14 12.25 67.08
CA PHE A 184 42.31 11.79 67.79
C PHE A 184 42.25 10.26 68.00
N THR A 185 42.95 9.50 67.18
CA THR A 185 43.47 8.18 67.56
C THR A 185 44.84 8.02 66.92
N LYS A 186 45.87 8.01 67.78
CA LYS A 186 47.24 7.69 67.43
C LYS A 186 47.28 6.26 66.86
N ASP A 187 47.74 6.14 65.63
CA ASP A 187 48.19 4.88 65.07
C ASP A 187 49.60 5.13 64.48
N PRO A 188 50.69 4.70 65.15
CA PRO A 188 52.05 5.07 64.76
C PRO A 188 52.62 4.13 63.68
N SER A 189 51.81 3.69 62.72
CA SER A 189 52.25 2.77 61.66
C SER A 189 51.80 3.17 60.26
N LYS A 190 51.89 4.46 59.92
CA LYS A 190 51.94 4.87 58.51
C LYS A 190 53.04 5.90 58.33
N LYS A 191 54.15 5.43 57.77
CA LYS A 191 55.22 6.24 57.19
C LYS A 191 54.64 7.12 56.08
N THR A 192 54.06 8.26 56.43
CA THR A 192 54.00 9.39 55.52
C THR A 192 55.43 9.87 55.35
N HIS A 193 55.99 9.60 54.17
CA HIS A 193 57.16 10.30 53.66
C HIS A 193 56.92 11.80 53.78
N VAL A 194 57.36 12.39 54.88
CA VAL A 194 57.67 13.82 54.94
C VAL A 194 58.90 13.95 54.06
N ARG A 195 58.67 14.18 52.77
CA ARG A 195 59.69 14.65 51.85
C ARG A 195 60.13 15.98 52.43
N ILE A 196 61.25 15.96 53.15
CA ILE A 196 62.06 17.14 53.40
C ILE A 196 62.40 17.64 52.00
N GLN A 197 61.56 18.54 51.45
CA GLN A 197 61.98 19.38 50.35
C GLN A 197 63.07 20.24 50.95
N SER A 198 64.31 19.81 50.74
CA SER A 198 65.43 20.71 50.78
C SER A 198 65.04 21.90 49.89
N ASN A 199 64.87 23.07 50.49
CA ASN A 199 64.82 24.34 49.77
C ASN A 199 66.21 24.65 49.18
N GLN A 200 66.74 23.72 48.39
CA GLN A 200 67.73 23.97 47.35
C GLN A 200 66.95 24.17 46.04
N SER A 201 66.10 25.18 46.02
CA SER A 201 65.52 25.70 44.79
C SER A 201 66.00 27.14 44.63
N SER A 202 66.76 27.34 43.54
CA SER A 202 67.16 28.61 42.95
C SER A 202 68.14 29.50 43.73
N MET A 203 69.34 28.98 43.98
CA MET A 203 70.55 29.74 43.59
C MET A 203 71.21 29.02 42.41
N LYS A 204 70.48 28.99 41.28
CA LYS A 204 71.14 28.97 39.99
C LYS A 204 71.43 30.44 39.70
N GLU A 205 72.66 30.84 39.97
CA GLU A 205 73.22 32.04 39.37
C GLU A 205 72.99 31.94 37.86
N SER A 206 72.27 32.91 37.33
CA SER A 206 72.10 33.04 35.88
C SER A 206 73.49 33.24 35.28
N PRO A 207 73.89 32.52 34.22
CA PRO A 207 75.12 32.80 33.49
C PRO A 207 75.15 34.21 32.86
N GLN A 208 74.06 34.99 32.96
CA GLN A 208 74.02 36.42 32.63
C GLN A 208 74.39 37.38 33.78
N ASP A 209 74.60 36.92 35.03
CA ASP A 209 75.05 37.80 36.13
C ASP A 209 76.59 38.01 36.15
N ARG A 210 77.23 37.83 34.99
CA ARG A 210 78.61 38.28 34.72
C ARG A 210 78.66 39.63 34.00
N GLU A 211 77.60 40.43 34.12
CA GLU A 211 77.59 41.84 33.72
C GLU A 211 78.00 42.72 34.92
N TYR A 212 79.16 43.37 34.77
CA TYR A 212 79.62 44.58 35.46
C TYR A 212 79.07 44.85 36.87
N TRP A 213 79.94 44.68 37.88
CA TRP A 213 79.76 45.24 39.22
C TRP A 213 79.83 46.77 39.16
N ASP A 214 78.72 47.40 38.81
CA ASP A 214 78.58 48.85 38.90
C ASP A 214 78.37 49.25 40.38
N GLU A 215 78.99 50.35 40.79
CA GLU A 215 79.07 50.75 42.21
C GLU A 215 77.68 51.00 42.82
N SER A 216 76.74 51.43 41.98
CA SER A 216 75.32 51.58 42.30
C SER A 216 74.63 50.26 42.70
N SER A 217 75.02 49.13 42.10
CA SER A 217 74.49 47.80 42.41
C SER A 217 74.96 47.27 43.77
N ILE A 218 76.22 47.56 44.12
CA ILE A 218 76.81 47.22 45.43
C ILE A 218 76.14 48.04 46.54
N GLN A 219 76.00 49.35 46.34
CA GLN A 219 75.31 50.26 47.27
C GLN A 219 73.87 49.81 47.55
N ALA A 220 73.13 49.41 46.50
CA ALA A 220 71.76 48.92 46.64
C ALA A 220 71.69 47.59 47.42
N ARG A 221 72.71 46.73 47.31
CA ARG A 221 72.80 45.48 48.08
C ARG A 221 73.15 45.73 49.55
N LEU A 222 74.10 46.62 49.83
CA LEU A 222 74.45 47.03 51.20
C LEU A 222 73.26 47.68 51.90
N SER A 223 72.56 48.60 51.24
CA SER A 223 71.32 49.21 51.78
C SER A 223 70.24 48.15 52.10
N LYS A 224 70.12 47.09 51.29
CA LYS A 224 69.23 45.96 51.59
C LYS A 224 69.69 45.14 52.80
N TYR A 225 70.99 45.04 53.06
CA TYR A 225 71.51 44.38 54.27
C TYR A 225 71.29 45.24 55.51
N ASP A 226 71.54 46.55 55.43
CA ASP A 226 71.28 47.49 56.53
C ASP A 226 69.79 47.52 56.89
N GLN A 227 68.89 47.54 55.89
CA GLN A 227 67.45 47.40 56.14
C GLN A 227 67.07 46.06 56.79
N LYS A 228 67.79 44.97 56.51
CA LYS A 228 67.55 43.68 57.16
C LYS A 228 68.03 43.69 58.61
N ILE A 229 69.17 44.31 58.89
CA ILE A 229 69.70 44.46 60.24
C ILE A 229 68.74 45.32 61.07
N GLN A 230 68.34 46.48 60.56
CA GLN A 230 67.40 47.37 61.24
C GLN A 230 66.05 46.69 61.54
N LYS A 231 65.50 45.93 60.57
CA LYS A 231 64.29 45.12 60.82
C LYS A 231 64.51 44.04 61.87
N SER A 232 65.69 43.43 61.92
CA SER A 232 66.01 42.42 62.94
C SER A 232 66.09 43.04 64.33
N GLU A 233 66.67 44.24 64.46
CA GLU A 233 66.75 44.99 65.72
C GLU A 233 65.36 45.41 66.19
N GLU A 234 64.51 45.95 65.30
CA GLU A 234 63.13 46.30 65.62
C GLU A 234 62.31 45.09 66.11
N VAL A 235 62.48 43.92 65.49
CA VAL A 235 61.83 42.68 65.92
C VAL A 235 62.32 42.25 67.30
N TYR A 236 63.63 42.33 67.54
CA TYR A 236 64.22 41.99 68.83
C TYR A 236 63.73 42.91 69.96
N GLU A 237 63.71 44.23 69.73
CA GLU A 237 63.18 45.19 70.71
C GLU A 237 61.69 44.98 70.99
N ALA A 238 60.89 44.70 69.96
CA ALA A 238 59.47 44.39 70.11
C ALA A 238 59.25 43.11 70.92
N GLU A 239 60.08 42.09 70.73
CA GLU A 239 60.02 40.86 71.52
C GLU A 239 60.40 41.10 72.98
N MET A 240 61.45 41.89 73.23
CA MET A 240 61.86 42.26 74.59
C MET A 240 60.80 43.09 75.31
N ARG A 241 60.13 44.02 74.61
CA ARG A 241 58.99 44.79 75.16
C ARG A 241 57.84 43.87 75.55
N ARG A 242 57.45 42.92 74.68
CA ARG A 242 56.40 41.92 74.98
C ARG A 242 56.75 41.05 76.19
N LYS A 243 58.03 40.66 76.34
CA LYS A 243 58.49 39.89 77.52
C LYS A 243 58.35 40.71 78.80
N ARG A 244 58.72 42.00 78.79
CA ARG A 244 58.56 42.89 79.95
C ARG A 244 57.08 43.10 80.32
N GLU A 245 56.20 43.29 79.34
CA GLU A 245 54.75 43.41 79.56
C GLU A 245 54.12 42.14 80.15
N LYS A 246 54.55 40.96 79.72
CA LYS A 246 54.09 39.69 80.31
C LYS A 246 54.48 39.58 81.78
N ILE A 247 55.71 39.98 82.12
CA ILE A 247 56.20 39.95 83.51
C ILE A 247 55.41 40.93 84.38
N THR A 248 55.09 42.12 83.89
CA THR A 248 54.28 43.11 84.64
C THR A 248 52.86 42.60 84.86
N LYS A 249 52.18 42.06 83.83
CA LYS A 249 50.86 41.45 83.99
C LYS A 249 50.84 40.28 84.98
N LEU A 250 51.90 39.47 84.98
CA LEU A 250 52.04 38.37 85.96
C LEU A 250 52.19 38.91 87.39
N LYS A 251 52.99 39.97 87.60
CA LYS A 251 53.10 40.64 88.91
C LYS A 251 51.75 41.21 89.36
N GLU A 252 51.04 41.93 88.48
CA GLU A 252 49.71 42.48 88.79
C GLU A 252 48.69 41.38 89.13
N ALA A 253 48.72 40.25 88.42
CA ALA A 253 47.87 39.11 88.71
C ALA A 253 48.18 38.49 90.08
N CYS A 254 49.46 38.35 90.45
CA CYS A 254 49.88 37.89 91.77
C CYS A 254 49.44 38.86 92.89
N ASP A 255 49.63 40.17 92.70
CA ASP A 255 49.22 41.18 93.67
C ASP A 255 47.71 41.22 93.87
N ASN A 256 46.94 41.07 92.78
CA ASN A 256 45.48 40.98 92.85
C ASN A 256 45.01 39.67 93.52
N ALA A 257 45.68 38.55 93.27
CA ALA A 257 45.40 37.30 93.97
C ALA A 257 45.65 37.44 95.47
N ALA A 258 46.77 38.06 95.89
CA ALA A 258 47.08 38.32 97.29
C ALA A 258 46.04 39.25 97.96
N LYS A 259 45.63 40.33 97.29
CA LYS A 259 44.57 41.24 97.78
C LYS A 259 43.22 40.54 97.91
N ASN A 260 42.86 39.67 96.95
CA ASN A 260 41.61 38.90 97.02
C ASN A 260 41.63 37.86 98.14
N LEU A 261 42.78 37.26 98.43
CA LEU A 261 42.93 36.29 99.52
C LEU A 261 42.79 36.95 100.90
N GLN A 262 43.24 38.20 101.07
CA GLN A 262 42.95 38.98 102.28
C GLN A 262 41.48 39.39 102.40
N LYS A 263 40.77 39.64 101.28
CA LYS A 263 39.33 39.93 101.29
C LYS A 263 38.48 38.69 101.61
N MET A 264 38.92 37.50 101.18
CA MET A 264 38.23 36.23 101.45
C MET A 264 38.25 35.84 102.93
N LYS A 265 39.25 36.26 103.71
CA LYS A 265 39.30 36.04 105.18
C LYS A 265 38.22 36.79 105.98
N LYS A 266 37.39 37.62 105.33
CA LYS A 266 36.33 38.43 105.97
C LYS A 266 34.90 38.07 105.53
N PHE A 267 34.69 37.03 104.73
CA PHE A 267 33.35 36.63 104.31
C PHE A 267 32.76 35.57 105.26
N ASP A 268 31.54 35.83 105.71
CA ASP A 268 30.72 34.93 106.52
C ASP A 268 30.25 33.74 105.66
N GLU A 269 30.46 32.51 106.14
CA GLU A 269 30.27 31.27 105.37
C GLU A 269 28.82 31.12 104.86
N VAL A 270 27.86 31.70 105.58
CA VAL A 270 26.43 31.72 105.24
C VAL A 270 26.16 32.53 103.96
N GLU A 271 26.84 33.67 103.78
CA GLU A 271 26.64 34.52 102.59
C GLU A 271 27.22 33.86 101.33
N LEU A 272 28.32 33.10 101.48
CA LEU A 272 28.90 32.32 100.41
C LEU A 272 27.95 31.19 99.96
N PHE A 273 27.32 30.49 100.92
CA PHE A 273 26.35 29.45 100.63
C PHE A 273 25.14 29.99 99.85
N TYR A 274 24.57 31.12 100.27
CA TYR A 274 23.45 31.75 99.57
C TYR A 274 23.82 32.17 98.13
N LYS A 275 25.02 32.73 97.92
CA LYS A 275 25.50 33.08 96.57
C LYS A 275 25.68 31.85 95.68
N ILE A 276 26.15 30.73 96.24
CA ILE A 276 26.30 29.47 95.50
C ILE A 276 24.91 28.91 95.15
N TYR A 277 23.97 28.90 96.09
CA TYR A 277 22.61 28.44 95.88
C TYR A 277 21.87 29.27 94.82
N GLU A 278 21.93 30.60 94.90
CA GLU A 278 21.40 31.52 93.90
C GLU A 278 22.00 31.28 92.51
N LYS A 279 23.32 31.07 92.42
CA LYS A 279 23.99 30.74 91.16
C LYS A 279 23.50 29.40 90.61
N GLN A 280 23.39 28.37 91.45
CA GLN A 280 22.86 27.07 91.02
C GLN A 280 21.40 27.16 90.56
N LYS A 281 20.57 27.94 91.25
CA LYS A 281 19.18 28.19 90.85
C LYS A 281 19.10 28.87 89.49
N LYS A 282 19.87 29.95 89.28
CA LYS A 282 19.97 30.67 87.99
C LYS A 282 20.48 29.76 86.86
N VAL A 283 21.45 28.88 87.14
CA VAL A 283 21.96 27.90 86.17
C VAL A 283 20.89 26.85 85.82
N LYS A 284 20.12 26.36 86.80
CA LYS A 284 19.01 25.42 86.54
C LYS A 284 17.91 26.06 85.70
N GLU A 285 17.50 27.29 86.03
CA GLU A 285 16.53 28.06 85.24
C GLU A 285 17.03 28.31 83.81
N ALA A 286 18.31 28.66 83.64
CA ALA A 286 18.90 28.84 82.31
C ALA A 286 18.93 27.52 81.52
N ARG A 287 19.22 26.38 82.16
CA ARG A 287 19.18 25.06 81.52
C ARG A 287 17.78 24.69 81.05
N MET A 288 16.76 24.83 81.90
CA MET A 288 15.38 24.53 81.51
C MET A 288 14.92 25.41 80.33
N LYS A 289 15.22 26.72 80.36
CA LYS A 289 14.91 27.61 79.23
C LYS A 289 15.60 27.20 77.93
N ILE A 290 16.81 26.64 77.99
CA ILE A 290 17.52 26.13 76.82
C ILE A 290 16.87 24.84 76.32
N GLU A 291 16.51 23.93 77.22
CA GLU A 291 15.81 22.67 76.89
C GLU A 291 14.45 22.95 76.24
N ASP A 292 13.63 23.82 76.82
CA ASP A 292 12.34 24.24 76.26
C ASP A 292 12.50 24.82 74.85
N ARG A 293 13.55 25.63 74.65
CA ARG A 293 13.85 26.24 73.35
C ARG A 293 14.31 25.21 72.33
N ILE A 294 15.08 24.20 72.75
CA ILE A 294 15.48 23.07 71.89
C ILE A 294 14.25 22.24 71.51
N HIS A 295 13.36 21.95 72.46
CA HIS A 295 12.11 21.23 72.21
C HIS A 295 11.19 21.98 71.24
N GLN A 296 10.98 23.29 71.44
CA GLN A 296 10.21 24.12 70.49
C GLN A 296 10.84 24.14 69.09
N ILE A 297 12.17 24.23 68.97
CA ILE A 297 12.84 24.17 67.67
C ILE A 297 12.63 22.82 67.01
N ALA A 298 12.67 21.72 67.78
CA ALA A 298 12.45 20.37 67.27
C ALA A 298 11.00 20.17 66.79
N GLU A 299 10.01 20.63 67.57
CA GLU A 299 8.59 20.56 67.17
C GLU A 299 8.31 21.41 65.93
N ASN A 300 8.78 22.65 65.90
CA ASN A 300 8.63 23.53 64.72
C ASN A 300 9.26 22.92 63.47
N LYS A 301 10.42 22.27 63.60
CA LYS A 301 11.07 21.56 62.49
C LYS A 301 10.25 20.35 62.03
N LYS A 302 9.67 19.59 62.97
CA LYS A 302 8.82 18.44 62.65
C LYS A 302 7.56 18.89 61.90
N GLU A 303 6.91 19.95 62.37
CA GLU A 303 5.71 20.51 61.75
C GLU A 303 6.00 21.05 60.34
N GLN A 304 7.13 21.74 60.16
CA GLN A 304 7.58 22.17 58.82
C GLN A 304 7.84 21.00 57.88
N PHE A 305 8.45 19.92 58.37
CA PHE A 305 8.69 18.71 57.58
C PHE A 305 7.38 18.01 57.19
N GLU A 306 6.42 17.90 58.11
CA GLU A 306 5.10 17.33 57.82
C GLU A 306 4.35 18.16 56.78
N LYS A 307 4.33 19.49 56.92
CA LYS A 307 3.75 20.40 55.92
C LYS A 307 4.39 20.25 54.54
N GLN A 308 5.73 20.20 54.47
CA GLN A 308 6.43 19.99 53.20
C GLN A 308 6.14 18.62 52.59
N ARG A 309 6.06 17.58 53.42
CA ARG A 309 5.72 16.22 53.00
C ARG A 309 4.30 16.14 52.46
N GLU A 310 3.34 16.77 53.11
CA GLU A 310 1.94 16.80 52.68
C GLU A 310 1.80 17.52 51.32
N VAL A 311 2.46 18.67 51.16
CA VAL A 311 2.51 19.39 49.88
C VAL A 311 3.15 18.54 48.77
N ALA A 312 4.20 17.77 49.08
CA ALA A 312 4.84 16.89 48.11
C ALA A 312 3.91 15.73 47.70
N ILE A 313 3.21 15.11 48.65
CA ILE A 313 2.24 14.04 48.39
C ILE A 313 1.09 14.57 47.52
N ASP A 314 0.56 15.75 47.83
CA ASP A 314 -0.52 16.36 47.06
C ASP A 314 -0.09 16.70 45.64
N LYS A 315 1.13 17.22 45.45
CA LYS A 315 1.70 17.43 44.11
C LYS A 315 1.83 16.12 43.34
N MET A 316 2.31 15.05 43.99
CA MET A 316 2.40 13.74 43.36
C MET A 316 1.02 13.21 42.93
N ARG A 317 0.02 13.26 43.81
CA ARG A 317 -1.36 12.84 43.51
C ARG A 317 -1.97 13.62 42.34
N LYS A 318 -1.78 14.95 42.30
CA LYS A 318 -2.25 15.77 41.17
C LYS A 318 -1.55 15.37 39.87
N SER A 319 -0.24 15.15 39.91
CA SER A 319 0.52 14.73 38.72
C SER A 319 0.10 13.35 38.20
N GLU A 320 -0.24 12.42 39.09
CA GLU A 320 -0.73 11.08 38.74
C GLU A 320 -2.11 11.16 38.09
N GLN A 321 -3.02 11.97 38.65
CA GLN A 321 -4.34 12.20 38.05
C GLN A 321 -4.24 12.86 36.66
N GLU A 322 -3.36 13.85 36.48
CA GLU A 322 -3.12 14.46 35.17
C GLU A 322 -2.55 13.46 34.16
N LEU A 323 -1.60 12.61 34.58
CA LEU A 323 -1.05 11.55 33.73
C LEU A 323 -2.14 10.54 33.32
N LEU A 324 -3.01 10.15 34.26
CA LEU A 324 -4.13 9.25 33.97
C LEU A 324 -5.12 9.87 32.99
N GLN A 325 -5.46 11.15 33.14
CA GLN A 325 -6.33 11.86 32.18
C GLN A 325 -5.68 11.99 30.80
N LYS A 326 -4.37 12.28 30.74
CA LYS A 326 -3.61 12.30 29.48
C LYS A 326 -3.57 10.93 28.81
N SER A 327 -3.39 9.86 29.59
CA SER A 327 -3.45 8.49 29.09
C SER A 327 -4.82 8.16 28.48
N LYS A 328 -5.91 8.41 29.22
CA LYS A 328 -7.29 8.18 28.72
C LYS A 328 -7.61 8.99 27.45
N THR A 329 -7.16 10.24 27.37
CA THR A 329 -7.39 11.07 26.17
C THR A 329 -6.57 10.57 24.98
N LEU A 330 -5.35 10.09 25.21
CA LEU A 330 -4.50 9.51 24.19
C LEU A 330 -5.05 8.16 23.68
N GLU A 331 -5.55 7.30 24.57
CA GLU A 331 -6.23 6.05 24.23
C GLU A 331 -7.47 6.30 23.35
N LYS A 332 -8.34 7.25 23.74
CA LYS A 332 -9.48 7.67 22.91
C LYS A 332 -9.06 8.16 21.53
N ARG A 333 -7.97 8.95 21.44
CA ARG A 333 -7.43 9.41 20.15
C ARG A 333 -6.93 8.26 19.29
N ILE A 334 -6.26 7.26 19.90
CA ILE A 334 -5.79 6.07 19.18
C ILE A 334 -6.98 5.27 18.66
N MET A 335 -8.00 5.00 19.48
CA MET A 335 -9.20 4.27 19.04
C MET A 335 -9.93 4.99 17.91
N ASN A 336 -10.10 6.31 18.00
CA ASN A 336 -10.71 7.10 16.93
C ASN A 336 -9.88 7.05 15.64
N SER A 337 -8.54 7.14 15.75
CA SER A 337 -7.64 7.01 14.60
C SER A 337 -7.75 5.63 13.95
N GLN A 338 -7.78 4.56 14.75
CA GLN A 338 -7.97 3.20 14.26
C GLN A 338 -9.32 3.03 13.55
N LYS A 339 -10.41 3.60 14.10
CA LYS A 339 -11.73 3.60 13.47
C LYS A 339 -11.70 4.29 12.10
N ILE A 340 -11.09 5.48 12.00
CA ILE A 340 -10.95 6.21 10.74
C ILE A 340 -10.11 5.41 9.72
N VAL A 341 -9.03 4.76 10.16
CA VAL A 341 -8.20 3.93 9.28
C VAL A 341 -8.99 2.72 8.79
N GLN A 342 -9.79 2.08 9.64
CA GLN A 342 -10.61 0.95 9.25
C GLN A 342 -11.71 1.36 8.27
N GLU A 343 -12.42 2.45 8.54
CA GLU A 343 -13.43 3.02 7.63
C GLU A 343 -12.83 3.34 6.25
N ARG A 344 -11.62 3.92 6.20
CA ARG A 344 -10.91 4.18 4.95
C ARG A 344 -10.54 2.90 4.21
N LYS A 345 -10.10 1.85 4.91
CA LYS A 345 -9.79 0.56 4.30
C LYS A 345 -11.04 -0.08 3.71
N ASP A 346 -12.14 -0.06 4.45
CA ASP A 346 -13.41 -0.62 4.01
C ASP A 346 -13.96 0.15 2.79
N GLN A 347 -13.85 1.48 2.79
CA GLN A 347 -14.22 2.31 1.63
C GLN A 347 -13.33 2.01 0.42
N MET A 348 -12.02 1.91 0.60
CA MET A 348 -11.10 1.58 -0.49
C MET A 348 -11.40 0.19 -1.08
N LEU A 349 -11.73 -0.79 -0.23
CA LEU A 349 -12.13 -2.13 -0.67
C LEU A 349 -13.43 -2.09 -1.48
N ARG A 350 -14.44 -1.33 -1.02
CA ARG A 350 -15.69 -1.12 -1.77
C ARG A 350 -15.45 -0.49 -3.13
N GLU A 351 -14.66 0.59 -3.20
CA GLU A 351 -14.30 1.25 -4.46
C GLU A 351 -13.54 0.32 -5.41
N MET A 352 -12.63 -0.52 -4.89
CA MET A 352 -11.91 -1.50 -5.68
C MET A 352 -12.85 -2.55 -6.28
N ILE A 353 -13.80 -3.07 -5.49
CA ILE A 353 -14.82 -4.02 -5.96
C ILE A 353 -15.68 -3.38 -7.05
N ILE A 354 -16.11 -2.13 -6.86
CA ILE A 354 -16.92 -1.38 -7.83
C ILE A 354 -16.15 -1.23 -9.16
N LYS A 355 -14.91 -0.73 -9.11
CA LYS A 355 -14.06 -0.56 -10.30
C LYS A 355 -13.79 -1.88 -11.03
N GLN A 356 -13.57 -2.95 -10.28
CA GLN A 356 -13.38 -4.27 -10.86
C GLN A 356 -14.64 -4.74 -11.59
N GLU A 357 -15.82 -4.49 -10.99
CA GLU A 357 -17.09 -4.84 -11.63
C GLU A 357 -17.36 -4.00 -12.88
N GLU A 358 -17.11 -2.68 -12.85
CA GLU A 358 -17.23 -1.83 -14.04
C GLU A 358 -16.38 -2.34 -15.20
N GLN A 359 -15.14 -2.79 -14.92
CA GLN A 359 -14.29 -3.38 -15.94
C GLN A 359 -14.86 -4.69 -16.49
N LYS A 360 -15.41 -5.55 -15.62
CA LYS A 360 -16.08 -6.80 -16.06
C LYS A 360 -17.28 -6.50 -16.96
N LEU A 361 -18.12 -5.53 -16.60
CA LEU A 361 -19.27 -5.11 -17.40
C LEU A 361 -18.85 -4.57 -18.77
N ARG A 362 -17.77 -3.74 -18.83
CA ARG A 362 -17.20 -3.27 -20.10
C ARG A 362 -16.65 -4.40 -20.96
N LEU A 363 -15.99 -5.39 -20.35
CA LEU A 363 -15.51 -6.58 -21.08
C LEU A 363 -16.67 -7.43 -21.59
N GLN A 364 -17.72 -7.59 -20.79
CA GLN A 364 -18.94 -8.28 -21.18
C GLN A 364 -19.63 -7.60 -22.37
N GLU A 365 -19.71 -6.26 -22.37
CA GLU A 365 -20.23 -5.49 -23.52
C GLU A 365 -19.45 -5.79 -24.80
N LYS A 366 -18.11 -5.75 -24.73
CA LYS A 366 -17.24 -6.06 -25.87
C LYS A 366 -17.43 -7.50 -26.35
N LEU A 367 -17.48 -8.45 -25.42
CA LEU A 367 -17.67 -9.86 -25.74
C LEU A 367 -19.02 -10.10 -26.41
N ASN A 368 -20.09 -9.48 -25.93
CA ASN A 368 -21.41 -9.53 -26.56
C ASN A 368 -21.36 -8.93 -27.97
N GLY A 369 -20.69 -7.79 -28.16
CA GLY A 369 -20.46 -7.21 -29.48
C GLY A 369 -19.76 -8.16 -30.45
N VAL A 370 -18.71 -8.86 -30.01
CA VAL A 370 -18.00 -9.87 -30.81
C VAL A 370 -18.92 -11.06 -31.15
N LYS A 371 -19.68 -11.57 -30.18
CA LYS A 371 -20.65 -12.66 -30.40
C LYS A 371 -21.71 -12.27 -31.42
N ARG A 372 -22.28 -11.06 -31.31
CA ARG A 372 -23.23 -10.53 -32.30
C ARG A 372 -22.60 -10.41 -33.68
N ALA A 373 -21.39 -9.86 -33.78
CA ALA A 373 -20.68 -9.72 -35.06
C ALA A 373 -20.44 -11.08 -35.74
N LYS A 374 -20.08 -12.10 -34.97
CA LYS A 374 -19.94 -13.48 -35.47
C LYS A 374 -21.27 -14.01 -36.00
N ARG A 375 -22.37 -13.91 -35.23
CA ARG A 375 -23.69 -14.38 -35.68
C ARG A 375 -24.19 -13.66 -36.93
N LYS A 376 -23.91 -12.35 -37.05
CA LYS A 376 -24.20 -11.58 -38.28
C LYS A 376 -23.41 -12.10 -39.48
N PHE A 377 -22.15 -12.45 -39.28
CA PHE A 377 -21.30 -13.01 -40.32
C PHE A 377 -21.82 -14.37 -40.78
N ASP A 378 -22.10 -15.27 -39.83
CA ASP A 378 -22.63 -16.61 -40.09
C ASP A 378 -23.97 -16.51 -40.87
N PHE A 379 -24.90 -15.66 -40.41
CA PHE A 379 -26.17 -15.41 -41.11
C PHE A 379 -25.99 -14.90 -42.55
N LYS A 380 -25.03 -13.99 -42.79
CA LYS A 380 -24.72 -13.51 -44.15
C LYS A 380 -24.13 -14.62 -45.02
N MET A 381 -23.28 -15.48 -44.46
CA MET A 381 -22.72 -16.61 -45.19
C MET A 381 -23.79 -17.62 -45.55
N ASP A 382 -24.70 -17.93 -44.62
CA ASP A 382 -25.84 -18.83 -44.88
C ASP A 382 -26.74 -18.30 -46.00
N GLN A 383 -27.02 -16.99 -46.03
CA GLN A 383 -27.77 -16.38 -47.14
C GLN A 383 -27.06 -16.48 -48.49
N ILE A 384 -25.73 -16.38 -48.50
CA ILE A 384 -24.95 -16.53 -49.74
C ILE A 384 -25.01 -17.98 -50.22
N LEU A 385 -24.84 -18.94 -49.29
CA LEU A 385 -24.93 -20.37 -49.59
C LEU A 385 -26.31 -20.76 -50.08
N GLU A 386 -27.38 -20.29 -49.45
CA GLU A 386 -28.76 -20.57 -49.86
C GLU A 386 -29.04 -20.04 -51.28
N LYS A 387 -28.54 -18.83 -51.61
CA LYS A 387 -28.63 -18.29 -52.97
C LYS A 387 -27.89 -19.15 -53.99
N GLN A 388 -26.70 -19.65 -53.64
CA GLN A 388 -25.93 -20.55 -54.52
C GLN A 388 -26.64 -21.89 -54.70
N LEU A 389 -27.21 -22.46 -53.63
CA LEU A 389 -27.99 -23.68 -53.69
C LEU A 389 -29.26 -23.51 -54.54
N ALA A 390 -29.99 -22.42 -54.38
CA ALA A 390 -31.15 -22.12 -55.22
C ALA A 390 -30.78 -21.95 -56.71
N GLN A 391 -29.62 -21.33 -57.00
CA GLN A 391 -29.12 -21.21 -58.37
C GLN A 391 -28.72 -22.56 -58.97
N THR A 392 -28.01 -23.40 -58.20
CA THR A 392 -27.63 -24.75 -58.65
C THR A 392 -28.84 -25.62 -58.92
N HIS A 393 -29.84 -25.61 -58.04
CA HIS A 393 -31.12 -26.31 -58.26
C HIS A 393 -31.80 -25.84 -59.55
N ARG A 394 -31.87 -24.53 -59.80
CA ARG A 394 -32.44 -23.98 -61.05
C ARG A 394 -31.66 -24.42 -62.30
N ILE A 395 -30.33 -24.54 -62.18
CA ILE A 395 -29.49 -25.04 -63.28
C ILE A 395 -29.78 -26.53 -63.53
N GLU A 396 -29.98 -27.33 -62.48
CA GLU A 396 -30.33 -28.76 -62.59
C GLU A 396 -31.71 -28.94 -63.22
N GLU A 397 -32.73 -28.20 -62.77
CA GLU A 397 -34.07 -28.21 -63.39
C GLU A 397 -34.01 -27.87 -64.89
N LEU A 398 -33.21 -26.87 -65.27
CA LEU A 398 -33.02 -26.50 -66.68
C LEU A 398 -32.29 -27.59 -67.48
N LYS A 399 -31.36 -28.32 -66.86
CA LYS A 399 -30.68 -29.46 -67.50
C LYS A 399 -31.66 -30.61 -67.73
N GLU A 400 -32.43 -31.00 -66.71
CA GLU A 400 -33.46 -32.03 -66.84
C GLU A 400 -34.50 -31.68 -67.91
N PHE A 401 -34.94 -30.42 -67.96
CA PHE A 401 -35.87 -29.95 -68.98
C PHE A 401 -35.27 -30.09 -70.39
N ARG A 402 -34.01 -29.71 -70.57
CA ARG A 402 -33.31 -29.87 -71.87
C ARG A 402 -33.12 -31.33 -72.25
N GLU A 403 -32.87 -32.22 -71.30
CA GLU A 403 -32.76 -33.66 -71.56
C GLU A 403 -34.09 -34.27 -72.00
N LYS A 404 -35.19 -33.95 -71.30
CA LYS A 404 -36.55 -34.38 -71.69
C LYS A 404 -36.93 -33.87 -73.08
N GLU A 405 -36.55 -32.63 -73.41
CA GLU A 405 -36.82 -32.09 -74.74
C GLU A 405 -36.00 -32.81 -75.83
N LYS A 406 -34.72 -33.11 -75.57
CA LYS A 406 -33.90 -33.93 -76.48
C LYS A 406 -34.46 -35.35 -76.65
N GLU A 407 -34.98 -35.95 -75.58
CA GLU A 407 -35.63 -37.26 -75.62
C GLU A 407 -36.89 -37.22 -76.49
N ARG A 408 -37.76 -36.21 -76.31
CA ARG A 408 -38.95 -36.01 -77.17
C ARG A 408 -38.59 -35.85 -78.64
N ILE A 409 -37.56 -35.06 -78.94
CA ILE A 409 -37.09 -34.87 -80.33
C ILE A 409 -36.59 -36.21 -80.91
N ARG A 410 -35.82 -37.00 -80.13
CA ARG A 410 -35.37 -38.33 -80.54
C ARG A 410 -36.55 -39.28 -80.78
N ASP A 411 -37.51 -39.33 -79.87
CA ASP A 411 -38.70 -40.17 -80.01
C ASP A 411 -39.54 -39.78 -81.23
N GLN A 412 -39.70 -38.48 -81.48
CA GLN A 412 -40.40 -37.98 -82.66
C GLN A 412 -39.67 -38.35 -83.94
N ALA A 413 -38.33 -38.25 -83.97
CA ALA A 413 -37.52 -38.70 -85.09
C ALA A 413 -37.67 -40.21 -85.35
N ILE A 414 -37.66 -41.03 -84.30
CA ILE A 414 -37.87 -42.49 -84.39
C ILE A 414 -39.28 -42.79 -84.92
N ARG A 415 -40.34 -42.13 -84.41
CA ARG A 415 -41.71 -42.30 -84.92
C ARG A 415 -41.83 -41.93 -86.39
N ASN A 416 -41.19 -40.83 -86.80
CA ASN A 416 -41.16 -40.41 -88.20
C ASN A 416 -40.42 -41.43 -89.08
N MET A 417 -39.32 -42.01 -88.60
CA MET A 417 -38.58 -43.05 -89.30
C MET A 417 -39.44 -44.31 -89.49
N ILE A 418 -40.08 -44.80 -88.42
CA ILE A 418 -41.00 -45.96 -88.49
C ILE A 418 -42.15 -45.69 -89.47
N GLN A 419 -42.73 -44.48 -89.45
CA GLN A 419 -43.79 -44.13 -90.40
C GLN A 419 -43.28 -44.11 -91.85
N ARG A 420 -42.08 -43.59 -92.10
CA ARG A 420 -41.44 -43.64 -93.42
C ARG A 420 -41.22 -45.08 -93.88
N GLU A 421 -40.71 -45.95 -93.01
CA GLU A 421 -40.53 -47.39 -93.29
C GLU A 421 -41.87 -48.06 -93.60
N LYS A 422 -42.92 -47.85 -92.78
CA LYS A 422 -44.28 -48.39 -93.03
C LYS A 422 -44.87 -47.92 -94.36
N ILE A 423 -44.66 -46.66 -94.72
CA ILE A 423 -45.10 -46.12 -96.02
C ILE A 423 -44.32 -46.83 -97.14
N GLN A 424 -43.00 -46.98 -97.01
CA GLN A 424 -42.18 -47.69 -98.00
C GLN A 424 -42.57 -49.17 -98.13
N GLU A 425 -42.83 -49.88 -97.03
CA GLU A 425 -43.35 -51.25 -97.04
C GLU A 425 -44.70 -51.34 -97.75
N SER A 426 -45.62 -50.42 -97.43
CA SER A 426 -46.95 -50.35 -98.07
C SER A 426 -46.83 -50.09 -99.57
N LEU A 427 -45.96 -49.16 -99.98
CA LEU A 427 -45.64 -48.92 -101.39
C LEU A 427 -45.05 -50.17 -102.06
N ALA A 428 -44.13 -50.87 -101.39
CA ALA A 428 -43.54 -52.10 -101.90
C ALA A 428 -44.55 -53.25 -102.03
N ILE A 429 -45.54 -53.35 -101.14
CA ILE A 429 -46.65 -54.32 -101.24
C ILE A 429 -47.56 -53.98 -102.42
N ILE A 430 -47.90 -52.70 -102.61
CA ILE A 430 -48.71 -52.24 -103.76
C ILE A 430 -47.98 -52.51 -105.08
N ASP A 431 -46.67 -52.29 -105.14
CA ASP A 431 -45.83 -52.64 -106.30
C ASP A 431 -45.84 -54.14 -106.62
N LYS A 432 -45.90 -55.01 -105.61
CA LYS A 432 -45.85 -56.48 -105.77
C LYS A 432 -47.23 -57.14 -105.98
N SER A 433 -48.33 -56.40 -105.92
CA SER A 433 -49.69 -56.95 -106.04
C SER A 433 -50.17 -57.07 -107.50
N PRO A 434 -50.80 -58.18 -107.93
CA PRO A 434 -51.19 -58.41 -109.33
C PRO A 434 -52.35 -57.54 -109.87
N LYS A 435 -52.96 -56.65 -109.07
CA LYS A 435 -54.01 -55.68 -109.50
C LYS A 435 -53.48 -54.23 -109.69
N SER A 436 -52.18 -54.06 -109.92
CA SER A 436 -51.43 -52.83 -109.59
C SER A 436 -51.47 -51.64 -110.58
N LYS A 437 -51.83 -51.79 -111.87
CA LYS A 437 -51.70 -50.67 -112.84
C LYS A 437 -52.47 -49.40 -112.45
N THR A 438 -53.73 -49.53 -112.02
CA THR A 438 -54.60 -48.40 -111.65
C THR A 438 -54.23 -47.79 -110.29
N ALA A 439 -53.60 -48.58 -109.40
CA ALA A 439 -53.12 -48.12 -108.10
C ALA A 439 -51.79 -47.35 -108.22
N GLN A 440 -50.89 -47.79 -109.10
CA GLN A 440 -49.64 -47.09 -109.41
C GLN A 440 -49.85 -45.71 -110.04
N GLU A 441 -50.83 -45.55 -110.93
CA GLU A 441 -51.15 -44.23 -111.52
C GLU A 441 -51.71 -43.24 -110.48
N ARG A 442 -52.55 -43.71 -109.55
CA ARG A 442 -53.07 -42.87 -108.45
C ARG A 442 -51.99 -42.47 -107.44
N LEU A 443 -51.03 -43.35 -107.16
CA LEU A 443 -49.90 -43.03 -106.28
C LEU A 443 -48.93 -42.01 -106.90
N LYS A 444 -48.69 -42.09 -108.22
CA LYS A 444 -47.91 -41.08 -108.96
C LYS A 444 -48.60 -39.71 -108.95
N LEU A 445 -49.93 -39.67 -109.11
CA LEU A 445 -50.72 -38.42 -109.04
C LEU A 445 -50.73 -37.78 -107.65
N LEU A 446 -50.60 -38.57 -106.57
CA LEU A 446 -50.51 -38.10 -105.19
C LEU A 446 -49.07 -37.75 -104.76
N GLY A 447 -48.08 -37.87 -105.65
CA GLY A 447 -46.69 -37.50 -105.38
C GLY A 447 -45.87 -38.53 -104.59
N PHE A 448 -46.38 -39.75 -104.39
CA PHE A 448 -45.67 -40.83 -103.70
C PHE A 448 -44.91 -41.71 -104.71
N SER A 449 -43.78 -41.21 -105.20
CA SER A 449 -42.81 -42.04 -105.94
C SER A 449 -41.75 -42.60 -105.01
N LYS A 450 -41.29 -43.82 -105.30
CA LYS A 450 -40.17 -44.44 -104.60
C LYS A 450 -38.91 -43.60 -104.90
N GLN A 451 -38.48 -42.78 -103.94
CA GLN A 451 -37.17 -42.13 -104.03
C GLN A 451 -36.12 -43.22 -103.82
N GLU A 452 -35.28 -43.45 -104.83
CA GLU A 452 -34.05 -44.23 -104.66
C GLU A 452 -33.15 -43.52 -103.63
N PRO A 453 -32.47 -44.27 -102.76
CA PRO A 453 -31.56 -43.67 -101.80
C PRO A 453 -30.41 -43.00 -102.55
N GLU A 454 -30.27 -41.67 -102.40
CA GLU A 454 -29.05 -40.98 -102.81
C GLU A 454 -27.86 -41.57 -102.03
N PRO A 455 -26.73 -41.87 -102.70
CA PRO A 455 -25.53 -42.32 -102.01
C PRO A 455 -25.02 -41.19 -101.12
N GLN A 456 -24.87 -41.48 -99.81
CA GLN A 456 -24.19 -40.59 -98.88
C GLN A 456 -22.74 -40.43 -99.35
N SER A 457 -22.38 -39.22 -99.75
CA SER A 457 -20.98 -38.82 -99.91
C SER A 457 -20.40 -38.54 -98.53
N ASP A 458 -19.46 -39.37 -98.10
CA ASP A 458 -18.61 -39.11 -96.93
C ASP A 458 -17.85 -37.79 -97.12
N ALA A 459 -17.98 -36.88 -96.16
CA ALA A 459 -17.08 -35.74 -95.93
C ALA A 459 -17.05 -35.38 -94.44
#